data_AF-A0A453ECP9-F1
#
_entry.id   AF-A0A453ECP9-F1
#
_cell.length_a   1.000
_cell.length_b   1.000
_cell.length_c   1.000
_cell.angle_alpha   90.00
_cell.angle_beta   90.00
_cell.angle_gamma   90.00
#
_symmetry.space_group_name_H-M   'P 1'
#
loop_
_entity.id
_entity.type
_entity.pdbx_description
1 polymer ?
#
loop_
_entity_poly.entity_id
_entity_poly.type
_entity_poly.pdbx_seq_one_letter_code
_entity_poly.pdbx_strand_id
1 'polypeptide(L)'
;QKDWSGSFPSGKKITVVFVIGGPGSGKGTQCAKIVSHFGFTHLSAGDLLREEVKSDTEQGTMIKNLMHEGKLVPSEIIVRLLLKAMLASGNDKFLIDGFPRNEENREAYEKIIKIEPEFVLLIDCSREEMERRILHRNQVLCLSFLRPNLSHF
;
A
#
# COMPACT_ATOMS: atom_id res chain seq x y z
N GLN A 1 -22.07 6.36 -12.92
CA GLN A 1 -20.86 6.38 -13.77
C GLN A 1 -20.32 7.80 -13.81
N LYS A 2 -19.20 8.08 -13.13
CA LYS A 2 -18.45 9.34 -13.29
C LYS A 2 -17.15 8.95 -13.96
N ASP A 3 -17.01 9.31 -15.23
CA ASP A 3 -15.75 9.19 -15.94
C ASP A 3 -14.74 10.14 -15.27
N TRP A 4 -13.77 9.56 -14.56
CA TRP A 4 -12.68 10.30 -13.92
C TRP A 4 -11.59 10.53 -14.98
N SER A 5 -11.74 11.58 -15.79
CA SER A 5 -10.75 12.05 -16.75
C SER A 5 -9.82 13.10 -16.12
N GLY A 6 -9.20 12.78 -14.99
CA GLY A 6 -8.13 13.61 -14.46
C GLY A 6 -6.85 13.37 -15.25
N SER A 7 -6.19 14.44 -15.70
CA SER A 7 -4.89 14.39 -16.35
C SER A 7 -3.79 14.88 -15.41
N PHE A 8 -2.60 14.33 -15.53
CA PHE A 8 -1.43 14.82 -14.80
C PHE A 8 -1.09 16.26 -15.25
N PRO A 9 -0.52 17.10 -14.35
CA PRO A 9 -0.13 18.46 -14.70
C PRO A 9 0.78 18.51 -15.93
N SER A 10 0.50 19.40 -16.88
CA SER A 10 1.31 19.51 -18.10
C SER A 10 2.72 20.06 -17.79
N GLY A 11 3.74 19.48 -18.43
CA GLY A 11 5.12 19.98 -18.36
C GLY A 11 6.02 19.41 -17.26
N LYS A 12 5.51 18.48 -16.43
CA LYS A 12 6.32 17.77 -15.41
C LYS A 12 6.43 16.28 -15.72
N LYS A 13 7.66 15.74 -15.69
CA LYS A 13 7.88 14.28 -15.77
C LYS A 13 7.35 13.66 -14.48
N ILE A 14 6.39 12.76 -14.60
CA ILE A 14 5.92 11.97 -13.46
C ILE A 14 6.92 10.84 -13.21
N THR A 15 7.47 10.78 -12.00
CA THR A 15 8.36 9.72 -11.55
C THR A 15 7.57 8.77 -10.65
N VAL A 16 7.54 7.49 -11.01
CA VAL A 16 6.92 6.43 -10.21
C VAL A 16 7.98 5.41 -9.82
N VAL A 17 8.03 5.06 -8.55
CA VAL A 17 8.89 3.98 -8.02
C VAL A 17 8.00 3.00 -7.29
N PHE A 18 8.12 1.72 -7.63
CA PHE A 18 7.45 0.64 -6.92
C PHE A 18 8.32 0.14 -5.78
N VAL A 19 7.72 -0.20 -4.65
CA VAL A 19 8.43 -0.81 -3.51
C VAL A 19 7.82 -2.17 -3.22
N ILE A 20 8.67 -3.19 -3.23
CA ILE A 20 8.30 -4.58 -2.93
C ILE A 20 9.12 -5.04 -1.73
N GLY A 21 8.48 -5.75 -0.81
CA GLY A 21 9.14 -6.34 0.35
C GLY A 21 8.15 -7.11 1.20
N GLY A 22 8.60 -8.21 1.80
CA GLY A 22 7.77 -9.03 2.67
C GLY A 22 7.34 -8.29 3.95
N PRO A 23 6.30 -8.78 4.67
CA PRO A 23 5.97 -8.27 5.98
C PRO A 23 7.19 -8.39 6.92
N GLY A 24 7.46 -7.37 7.72
CA GLY A 24 8.64 -7.35 8.61
C GLY A 24 9.95 -6.92 7.94
N SER A 25 10.03 -6.85 6.60
CA SER A 25 11.25 -6.38 5.87
C SER A 25 11.73 -4.98 6.26
N GLY A 26 10.84 -4.15 6.80
CA GLY A 26 11.14 -2.75 7.13
C GLY A 26 10.78 -1.77 6.01
N LYS A 27 10.05 -2.22 4.98
CA LYS A 27 9.62 -1.38 3.86
C LYS A 27 8.97 -0.06 4.26
N GLY A 28 8.06 -0.07 5.24
CA GLY A 28 7.38 1.16 5.69
C GLY A 28 8.36 2.19 6.26
N THR A 29 9.38 1.75 7.01
CA THR A 29 10.44 2.62 7.54
C THR A 29 11.27 3.23 6.42
N GLN A 30 11.61 2.45 5.38
CA GLN A 30 12.37 2.95 4.24
C GLN A 30 11.53 3.91 3.38
N CYS A 31 10.25 3.58 3.13
CA CYS A 31 9.33 4.48 2.45
C CYS A 31 9.23 5.84 3.14
N ALA A 32 9.07 5.86 4.47
CA ALA A 32 9.02 7.12 5.24
C ALA A 32 10.30 7.96 5.08
N LYS A 33 11.48 7.32 5.07
CA LYS A 33 12.75 8.02 4.81
C LYS A 33 12.82 8.55 3.38
N ILE A 34 12.39 7.79 2.38
CA ILE A 34 12.41 8.21 0.98
C ILE A 34 11.49 9.42 0.77
N VAL A 35 10.29 9.38 1.35
CA VAL A 35 9.35 10.51 1.36
C VAL A 35 10.01 11.76 1.94
N SER A 36 10.59 11.65 3.14
CA SER A 36 11.16 12.81 3.83
C SER A 36 12.40 13.40 3.14
N HIS A 37 13.24 12.57 2.53
CA HIS A 37 14.50 13.01 1.93
C HIS A 37 14.36 13.45 0.46
N PHE A 38 13.47 12.81 -0.30
CA PHE A 38 13.38 13.01 -1.76
C PHE A 38 12.06 13.65 -2.22
N GLY A 39 11.14 13.92 -1.30
CA GLY A 39 9.87 14.61 -1.59
C GLY A 39 8.86 13.77 -2.35
N PHE A 40 8.90 12.45 -2.19
CA PHE A 40 7.91 11.54 -2.80
C PHE A 40 6.60 11.58 -2.04
N THR A 41 5.48 11.40 -2.75
CA THR A 41 4.20 11.02 -2.13
C THR A 41 4.16 9.51 -1.97
N HIS A 42 4.02 9.02 -0.74
CA HIS A 42 3.85 7.59 -0.47
C HIS A 42 2.39 7.19 -0.63
N LEU A 43 2.15 6.18 -1.45
CA LEU A 43 0.84 5.60 -1.71
C LEU A 43 0.90 4.10 -1.45
N SER A 44 -0.05 3.56 -0.69
CA SER A 44 -0.20 2.12 -0.52
C SER A 44 -1.61 1.68 -0.90
N ALA A 45 -1.72 0.63 -1.71
CA ALA A 45 -3.01 0.05 -2.06
C ALA A 45 -3.85 -0.31 -0.82
N GLY A 46 -3.20 -0.78 0.25
CA GLY A 46 -3.90 -1.12 1.50
C GLY A 46 -4.45 0.09 2.24
N ASP A 47 -3.72 1.22 2.24
CA ASP A 47 -4.19 2.46 2.85
C ASP A 47 -5.33 3.07 2.04
N LEU A 48 -5.19 3.11 0.72
CA LEU A 48 -6.23 3.61 -0.19
C LEU A 48 -7.55 2.84 -0.05
N LEU A 49 -7.48 1.51 0.06
CA LEU A 49 -8.67 0.70 0.31
C LEU A 49 -9.30 1.01 1.67
N ARG A 50 -8.48 1.13 2.74
CA ARG A 50 -8.98 1.48 4.08
C ARG A 50 -9.58 2.87 4.15
N GLU A 51 -9.06 3.81 3.37
CA GLU A 51 -9.59 5.16 3.24
C GLU A 51 -10.92 5.15 2.48
N GLU A 52 -11.00 4.45 1.36
CA GLU A 52 -12.24 4.35 0.58
C GLU A 52 -13.35 3.61 1.35
N VAL A 53 -13.01 2.64 2.21
CA VAL A 53 -13.99 2.00 3.12
C VAL A 53 -14.61 2.98 4.12
N LYS A 54 -13.91 4.07 4.46
CA LYS A 54 -14.46 5.13 5.31
C LYS A 54 -15.32 6.11 4.52
N SER A 55 -15.29 6.04 3.19
CA SER A 55 -16.18 6.83 2.35
C SER A 55 -17.58 6.22 2.43
N ASP A 56 -18.59 7.04 2.71
CA ASP A 56 -19.99 6.61 2.77
C ASP A 56 -20.58 6.51 1.35
N THR A 57 -19.89 5.73 0.50
CA THR A 57 -20.23 5.54 -0.90
C THR A 57 -20.58 4.08 -1.18
N GLU A 58 -21.29 3.84 -2.28
CA GLU A 58 -21.60 2.48 -2.74
C GLU A 58 -20.32 1.66 -2.97
N GLN A 59 -19.29 2.28 -3.57
CA GLN A 59 -17.98 1.65 -3.78
C GLN A 59 -17.28 1.33 -2.45
N GLY A 60 -17.27 2.28 -1.50
CA GLY A 60 -16.71 2.06 -0.16
C GLY A 60 -17.38 0.90 0.57
N THR A 61 -18.71 0.81 0.48
CA THR A 61 -19.50 -0.30 1.04
C THR A 61 -19.18 -1.64 0.38
N MET A 62 -19.10 -1.67 -0.95
CA MET A 62 -18.69 -2.87 -1.69
C MET A 62 -17.30 -3.35 -1.27
N ILE A 63 -16.31 -2.44 -1.22
CA ILE A 63 -14.94 -2.76 -0.80
C ILE A 63 -14.93 -3.30 0.64
N LYS A 64 -15.69 -2.66 1.54
CA LYS A 64 -15.80 -3.09 2.94
C LYS A 64 -16.29 -4.54 3.04
N ASN A 65 -17.33 -4.90 2.30
CA ASN A 65 -17.89 -6.25 2.30
C ASN A 65 -16.88 -7.28 1.75
N LEU A 66 -16.23 -6.97 0.62
CA LEU A 66 -15.20 -7.85 0.05
C LEU A 66 -14.05 -8.10 1.04
N MET A 67 -13.57 -7.03 1.70
CA MET A 67 -12.50 -7.13 2.70
C MET A 67 -12.94 -7.94 3.93
N HIS A 68 -14.16 -7.75 4.41
CA HIS A 68 -14.72 -8.49 5.55
C HIS A 68 -14.88 -9.98 5.25
N GLU A 69 -15.24 -10.33 4.02
CA GLU A 69 -15.38 -11.71 3.55
C GLU A 69 -14.03 -12.37 3.19
N GLY A 70 -12.91 -11.64 3.30
CA GLY A 70 -11.59 -12.14 2.88
C GLY A 70 -11.44 -12.30 1.36
N LYS A 71 -12.34 -11.70 0.58
CA LYS A 71 -12.29 -11.72 -0.88
C LYS A 71 -11.33 -10.65 -1.41
N LEU A 72 -10.76 -10.92 -2.58
CA LEU A 72 -9.89 -9.97 -3.25
C LEU A 72 -10.71 -8.82 -3.85
N VAL A 73 -10.23 -7.59 -3.62
CA VAL A 73 -10.78 -6.41 -4.30
C VAL A 73 -10.26 -6.40 -5.75
N PRO A 74 -11.11 -6.19 -6.75
CA PRO A 74 -10.69 -6.14 -8.15
C PRO A 74 -9.53 -5.18 -8.41
N SER A 75 -8.55 -5.64 -9.19
CA SER A 75 -7.33 -4.89 -9.54
C SER A 75 -7.61 -3.51 -10.14
N GLU A 76 -8.63 -3.41 -10.99
CA GLU A 76 -9.04 -2.15 -11.61
C GLU A 76 -9.51 -1.11 -10.58
N ILE A 77 -10.23 -1.53 -9.54
CA ILE A 77 -10.67 -0.61 -8.47
C ILE A 77 -9.45 -0.06 -7.74
N ILE A 78 -8.51 -0.93 -7.37
CA ILE A 78 -7.27 -0.54 -6.67
C ILE A 78 -6.48 0.48 -7.50
N VAL A 79 -6.30 0.23 -8.80
CA VAL A 79 -5.55 1.12 -9.69
C VAL A 79 -6.27 2.45 -9.93
N ARG A 80 -7.60 2.46 -9.99
CA ARG A 80 -8.37 3.71 -10.07
C ARG A 80 -8.26 4.56 -8.80
N LEU A 81 -8.28 3.93 -7.63
CA LEU A 81 -8.02 4.62 -6.35
C LEU A 81 -6.59 5.18 -6.31
N LEU A 82 -5.63 4.42 -6.82
CA LEU A 82 -4.24 4.86 -6.94
C LEU A 82 -4.11 6.08 -7.85
N LEU A 83 -4.70 6.04 -9.05
CA LEU A 83 -4.72 7.18 -9.98
C LEU A 83 -5.39 8.41 -9.34
N LYS A 84 -6.52 8.23 -8.65
CA LYS A 84 -7.22 9.29 -7.90
C LYS A 84 -6.31 9.95 -6.88
N ALA A 85 -5.58 9.16 -6.09
CA ALA A 85 -4.65 9.66 -5.09
C ALA A 85 -3.42 10.36 -5.72
N MET A 86 -2.89 9.82 -6.83
CA MET A 86 -1.79 10.46 -7.55
C MET A 86 -2.18 11.86 -8.04
N LEU A 87 -3.34 11.98 -8.68
CA LEU A 87 -3.87 13.24 -9.19
C LEU A 87 -4.20 14.24 -8.07
N ALA A 88 -4.76 13.77 -6.96
CA ALA A 88 -5.10 14.61 -5.81
C ALA A 88 -3.87 15.12 -5.05
N SER A 89 -2.72 14.44 -5.15
CA SER A 89 -1.52 14.80 -4.39
C SER A 89 -0.87 16.12 -4.79
N GLY A 90 -1.11 16.58 -6.03
CA GLY A 90 -0.40 17.73 -6.61
C GLY A 90 1.12 17.54 -6.79
N ASN A 91 1.64 16.33 -6.56
CA ASN A 91 3.05 15.99 -6.67
C ASN A 91 3.36 15.33 -8.03
N ASP A 92 4.63 15.28 -8.40
CA ASP A 92 5.14 14.61 -9.60
C ASP A 92 6.00 13.37 -9.28
N LYS A 93 6.22 13.06 -7.99
CA LYS A 93 6.98 11.88 -7.53
C LYS A 93 6.14 10.96 -6.65
N PHE A 94 6.05 9.70 -7.02
CA PHE A 94 5.19 8.70 -6.38
C PHE A 94 5.95 7.45 -5.97
N LEU A 95 5.81 7.07 -4.70
CA LEU A 95 6.36 5.86 -4.14
C LEU A 95 5.21 4.90 -3.81
N ILE A 96 5.04 3.86 -4.62
CA ILE A 96 3.89 2.95 -4.53
C ILE A 96 4.31 1.68 -3.79
N ASP A 97 3.86 1.56 -2.54
CA ASP A 97 4.26 0.49 -1.62
C ASP A 97 3.36 -0.74 -1.73
N GLY A 98 4.01 -1.88 -1.98
CA GLY A 98 3.41 -3.20 -2.06
C GLY A 98 2.65 -3.38 -3.37
N PHE A 99 3.18 -2.82 -4.45
CA PHE A 99 2.61 -2.88 -5.80
C PHE A 99 3.69 -3.22 -6.84
N PRO A 100 3.34 -3.97 -7.91
CA PRO A 100 2.12 -4.77 -8.06
C PRO A 100 2.14 -5.99 -7.11
N ARG A 101 0.96 -6.46 -6.66
CA ARG A 101 0.87 -7.68 -5.82
C ARG A 101 0.69 -8.96 -6.60
N ASN A 102 0.18 -8.85 -7.81
CA ASN A 102 -0.07 -9.95 -8.74
C ASN A 102 -0.03 -9.41 -10.18
N GLU A 103 -0.13 -10.33 -11.13
CA GLU A 103 -0.14 -10.04 -12.56
C GLU A 103 -1.25 -9.06 -12.95
N GLU A 104 -2.46 -9.32 -12.45
CA GLU A 104 -3.66 -8.53 -12.75
C GLU A 104 -3.53 -7.06 -12.31
N ASN A 105 -2.90 -6.81 -11.15
CA ASN A 105 -2.58 -5.46 -10.68
C ASN A 105 -1.66 -4.74 -11.67
N ARG A 106 -0.61 -5.42 -12.14
CA ARG A 106 0.34 -4.83 -13.08
C ARG A 106 -0.34 -4.50 -14.42
N GLU A 107 -1.09 -5.45 -14.98
CA GLU A 107 -1.83 -5.20 -16.23
C GLU A 107 -2.82 -4.04 -16.11
N ALA A 108 -3.56 -3.98 -15.00
CA ALA A 108 -4.49 -2.88 -14.76
C ALA A 108 -3.76 -1.53 -14.64
N TYR A 109 -2.60 -1.52 -13.97
CA TYR A 109 -1.75 -0.33 -13.86
C TYR A 109 -1.29 0.17 -15.23
N GLU A 110 -0.75 -0.71 -16.06
CA GLU A 110 -0.28 -0.37 -17.41
C GLU A 110 -1.42 0.20 -18.28
N LYS A 111 -2.60 -0.42 -18.22
CA LYS A 111 -3.78 0.00 -18.98
C LYS A 111 -4.32 1.37 -18.54
N ILE A 112 -4.33 1.65 -17.23
CA ILE A 112 -5.01 2.82 -16.65
C ILE A 112 -4.06 4.00 -16.44
N ILE A 113 -2.91 3.78 -15.80
CA ILE A 113 -1.98 4.85 -15.40
C ILE A 113 -1.07 5.24 -16.55
N LYS A 114 -0.68 4.28 -17.41
CA LYS A 114 0.14 4.52 -18.62
C LYS A 114 1.45 5.30 -18.38
N ILE A 115 2.03 5.12 -17.19
CA ILE A 115 3.33 5.68 -16.80
C ILE A 115 4.20 4.50 -16.36
N GLU A 116 5.31 4.28 -17.05
CA GLU A 116 6.26 3.25 -16.67
C GLU A 116 6.97 3.63 -15.35
N PRO A 117 7.08 2.71 -14.38
CA PRO A 117 7.89 2.93 -13.20
C PRO A 117 9.37 3.07 -13.58
N GLU A 118 10.07 4.00 -12.94
CA GLU A 118 11.50 4.27 -13.21
C GLU A 118 12.37 3.10 -12.74
N PHE A 119 12.00 2.48 -11.63
CA PHE A 119 12.53 1.21 -11.16
C PHE A 119 11.65 0.60 -10.07
N VAL A 120 11.96 -0.64 -9.70
CA VAL A 120 11.36 -1.35 -8.57
C VAL A 120 12.40 -1.50 -7.46
N LEU A 121 12.10 -0.97 -6.28
CA LEU A 121 12.92 -1.14 -5.09
C LEU A 121 12.48 -2.40 -4.34
N LEU A 122 13.30 -3.45 -4.42
CA LEU A 122 13.13 -4.65 -3.61
C LEU A 122 13.84 -4.48 -2.27
N ILE A 123 13.08 -4.50 -1.18
CA ILE A 123 13.61 -4.50 0.18
C ILE A 123 13.73 -5.96 0.62
N ASP A 124 14.93 -6.48 0.36
CA ASP A 124 15.28 -7.85 0.71
C ASP A 124 15.52 -7.99 2.22
N CYS A 125 15.04 -9.11 2.76
CA CYS A 125 15.16 -9.47 4.16
C CYS A 125 15.03 -10.98 4.26
N SER A 126 15.93 -11.63 5.01
CA SER A 126 15.82 -13.07 5.22
C SER A 126 14.49 -13.43 5.87
N ARG A 127 14.00 -14.63 5.57
CA ARG A 127 12.75 -15.14 6.12
C ARG A 127 12.79 -15.18 7.65
N GLU A 128 13.91 -15.63 8.20
CA GLU A 128 14.13 -15.75 9.65
C GLU A 128 14.04 -14.38 10.31
N GLU A 129 14.63 -13.35 9.70
CA GLU A 129 14.55 -11.98 10.22
C GLU A 129 13.15 -11.36 10.06
N MET A 130 12.46 -11.64 8.95
CA MET A 130 11.05 -11.23 8.79
C MET A 130 10.17 -11.87 9.86
N GLU A 131 10.30 -13.17 10.10
CA GLU A 131 9.58 -13.92 11.13
C GLU A 131 9.89 -13.37 12.52
N ARG A 132 11.17 -13.22 12.87
CA ARG A 132 11.63 -12.63 14.14
C ARG A 132 10.98 -11.28 14.37
N ARG A 133 11.00 -10.38 13.37
CA ARG A 133 10.40 -9.04 13.47
C ARG A 133 8.89 -9.07 13.61
N ILE A 134 8.18 -9.94 12.88
CA ILE A 134 6.73 -10.08 12.99
C ILE A 134 6.35 -10.55 14.40
N LEU A 135 7.06 -11.54 14.94
CA LEU A 135 6.83 -12.06 16.30
C LEU A 135 7.07 -10.99 17.37
N HIS A 136 8.13 -10.19 17.26
CA HIS A 136 8.37 -9.08 18.19
C HIS A 136 7.34 -7.95 18.05
N ARG A 137 6.78 -7.72 16.85
CA ARG A 137 5.76 -6.67 16.64
C ARG A 137 4.44 -6.99 17.36
N ASN A 138 4.12 -8.27 17.54
CA ASN A 138 2.91 -8.74 18.23
C ASN A 138 3.04 -8.85 19.76
N GLN A 139 4.25 -8.64 20.33
CA GLN A 139 4.42 -8.62 21.79
C GLN A 139 3.66 -7.47 22.46
N VAL A 140 3.23 -6.42 21.74
CA VAL A 140 2.45 -5.33 22.35
C VAL A 140 0.95 -5.67 22.47
N LEU A 141 0.43 -6.70 21.77
CA LEU A 141 -1.00 -7.06 21.76
C LEU A 141 -1.33 -8.42 22.41
N CYS A 142 -0.35 -9.30 22.60
CA CYS A 142 -0.56 -10.65 23.18
C CYS A 142 0.16 -10.87 24.54
N LEU A 143 0.59 -9.80 25.23
CA LEU A 143 1.17 -9.90 26.58
C LEU A 143 0.15 -9.67 27.71
N SER A 144 -1.10 -9.35 27.38
CA SER A 144 -2.20 -9.28 28.35
C SER A 144 -2.91 -10.63 28.57
N PHE A 145 -2.65 -11.67 27.76
CA PHE A 145 -3.29 -12.98 27.88
C PHE A 145 -2.38 -14.16 28.24
N LEU A 146 -1.07 -13.92 28.39
CA LEU A 146 -0.12 -14.94 28.86
C LEU A 146 0.77 -14.36 29.95
N ARG A 147 0.20 -14.10 31.13
CA ARG A 147 0.95 -14.32 32.38
C ARG A 147 0.67 -15.75 32.84
N PRO A 148 1.62 -16.70 32.69
CA PRO A 148 1.62 -17.85 33.58
C PRO A 148 1.80 -17.31 34.99
N ASN A 149 0.94 -17.74 35.90
CA ASN A 149 1.09 -17.49 37.33
C ASN A 149 2.55 -17.74 37.76
N LEU A 150 3.17 -16.69 38.27
CA LEU A 150 4.41 -16.75 39.01
C LEU A 150 4.12 -16.14 40.37
N SER A 151 3.74 -17.00 41.31
CA SER A 151 3.87 -16.75 42.75
C SER A 151 3.70 -18.07 43.50
N HIS A 152 4.82 -18.57 44.02
CA HIS A 152 4.95 -19.29 45.30
C HIS A 152 3.66 -19.77 45.99
N PHE A 153 3.49 -21.09 46.06
CA PHE A 153 3.58 -21.88 47.29
C PHE A 153 3.91 -23.33 46.94
#